data_AF-A0A350JIC4-F1
#
_entry.id   AF-A0A350JIC4-F1
#
_cell.length_a   1.000
_cell.length_b   1.000
_cell.length_c   1.000
_cell.angle_alpha   90.00
_cell.angle_beta   90.00
_cell.angle_gamma   90.00
#
_symmetry.space_group_name_H-M   'P 1'
#
loop_
_entity.id
_entity.type
_entity.pdbx_description
1 polymer ?
#
loop_
_entity_poly.entity_id
_entity_poly.type
_entity_poly.pdbx_seq_one_letter_code
_entity_poly.pdbx_strand_id
1 'polypeptide(L)'
;MTISDLIKKLTSVDKSHEITWRVDPYEGVDFIFPQSALSDPELCAIESPFFGLQYAYIKGLHEQGYATKNLNGFTVLSEQLVELDDDFFQVFELPGRFPGKYMARFEGSTGQAAFTVNIDLIFADSPPATKYVMYGPFLKLGADELYRVNPAEWQAFTALNKHAELEPSARSEYENNWMVFQLQIAKQGGMNIGLAHFDNLELAHPESVGVSVEQLANGDLALSPTYGAGIAVADIKSRLGQIAGGEDRCILRVKNKFVLLDEDRLKATEEI
;
A
#
# COMPACT_ATOMS: atom_id res chain seq x y z
N MET A 1 20.47 -23.39 -11.06
CA MET A 1 19.23 -24.18 -11.18
C MET A 1 18.11 -23.24 -10.78
N THR A 2 17.13 -23.00 -11.65
CA THR A 2 16.03 -22.06 -11.30
C THR A 2 15.02 -22.75 -10.40
N ILE A 3 14.28 -22.01 -9.56
CA ILE A 3 13.22 -22.60 -8.73
C ILE A 3 12.14 -23.27 -9.58
N SER A 4 11.87 -22.74 -10.77
CA SER A 4 10.98 -23.38 -11.74
C SER A 4 11.49 -24.76 -12.20
N ASP A 5 12.81 -24.97 -12.30
CA ASP A 5 13.38 -26.30 -12.61
C ASP A 5 13.25 -27.27 -11.43
N LEU A 6 13.34 -26.76 -10.19
CA LEU A 6 13.14 -27.54 -8.97
C LEU A 6 11.67 -27.96 -8.83
N ILE A 7 10.72 -27.02 -8.98
CA ILE A 7 9.28 -27.28 -8.96
C ILE A 7 8.91 -28.35 -10.00
N LYS A 8 9.39 -28.22 -11.25
CA LYS A 8 9.14 -29.21 -12.31
C LYS A 8 9.67 -30.60 -11.98
N LYS A 9 10.77 -30.71 -11.23
CA LYS A 9 11.31 -32.00 -10.80
C LYS A 9 10.53 -32.61 -9.64
N LEU A 10 9.98 -31.78 -8.75
CA LEU A 10 9.24 -32.22 -7.56
C LEU A 10 7.76 -32.51 -7.86
N THR A 11 7.18 -31.89 -8.89
CA THR A 11 5.78 -32.08 -9.32
C THR A 11 5.55 -33.35 -10.15
N SER A 12 6.55 -34.24 -10.27
CA SER A 12 6.39 -35.48 -11.01
C SER A 12 5.56 -36.49 -10.21
N VAL A 13 4.26 -36.55 -10.54
CA VAL A 13 3.37 -37.74 -10.60
C VAL A 13 2.11 -37.71 -9.72
N ASP A 14 1.98 -36.92 -8.65
CA ASP A 14 0.71 -36.89 -7.89
C ASP A 14 0.40 -35.55 -7.20
N LYS A 15 -0.61 -34.83 -7.71
CA LYS A 15 -1.11 -33.56 -7.12
C LYS A 15 -2.00 -33.76 -5.89
N SER A 16 -2.34 -35.00 -5.52
CA SER A 16 -3.28 -35.27 -4.42
C SER A 16 -2.78 -34.86 -3.03
N HIS A 17 -1.49 -34.53 -2.93
CA HIS A 17 -0.82 -34.10 -1.70
C HIS A 17 -0.40 -32.61 -1.72
N GLU A 18 -0.94 -31.79 -2.63
CA GLU A 18 -0.61 -30.36 -2.70
C GLU A 18 -1.38 -29.53 -1.65
N ILE A 19 -0.71 -28.53 -1.08
CA ILE A 19 -1.38 -27.46 -0.34
C ILE A 19 -2.14 -26.61 -1.37
N THR A 20 -3.45 -26.52 -1.19
CA THR A 20 -4.32 -25.66 -2.00
C THR A 20 -4.52 -24.33 -1.30
N TRP A 21 -5.02 -23.32 -2.01
CA TRP A 21 -5.30 -22.02 -1.43
C TRP A 21 -6.71 -21.53 -1.73
N ARG A 22 -7.22 -20.68 -0.84
CA ARG A 22 -8.50 -19.99 -1.00
C ARG A 22 -8.38 -18.59 -0.40
N VAL A 23 -8.90 -17.61 -1.11
CA VAL A 23 -8.96 -16.25 -0.58
C VAL A 23 -10.02 -16.16 0.52
N ASP A 24 -9.60 -15.72 1.70
CA ASP A 24 -10.50 -15.12 2.68
C ASP A 24 -10.63 -13.63 2.32
N PRO A 25 -11.82 -13.15 1.90
CA PRO A 25 -11.97 -11.78 1.41
C PRO A 25 -11.67 -10.71 2.46
N TYR A 26 -11.69 -11.06 3.75
CA TYR A 26 -11.55 -10.12 4.86
C TYR A 26 -10.17 -10.20 5.52
N GLU A 27 -9.57 -11.38 5.59
CA GLU A 27 -8.27 -11.57 6.25
C GLU A 27 -7.11 -11.67 5.25
N GLY A 28 -7.20 -12.58 4.28
CA GLY A 28 -6.07 -12.88 3.39
C GLY A 28 -6.24 -14.16 2.59
N VAL A 29 -5.31 -15.09 2.74
CA VAL A 29 -5.31 -16.34 1.98
C VAL A 29 -5.13 -17.53 2.92
N ASP A 30 -6.10 -18.43 2.90
CA ASP A 30 -6.04 -19.73 3.54
C ASP A 30 -5.22 -20.67 2.66
N PHE A 31 -4.21 -21.29 3.25
CA PHE A 31 -3.45 -22.41 2.71
C PHE A 31 -3.95 -23.70 3.36
N ILE A 32 -4.63 -24.52 2.58
CA ILE A 32 -5.41 -25.68 3.01
C ILE A 32 -4.65 -26.96 2.69
N PHE A 33 -4.42 -27.75 3.72
CA PHE A 33 -3.72 -29.02 3.63
C PHE A 33 -4.62 -30.11 3.02
N PRO A 34 -4.04 -31.07 2.29
CA PRO A 34 -4.76 -32.25 1.85
C PRO A 34 -5.15 -33.10 3.07
N GLN A 35 -6.23 -33.88 2.94
CA GLN A 35 -6.76 -34.70 4.04
C GLN A 35 -5.71 -35.66 4.65
N SER A 36 -4.79 -36.17 3.82
CA SER A 36 -3.68 -37.04 4.24
C SER A 36 -2.67 -36.34 5.17
N ALA A 37 -2.53 -35.01 5.06
CA ALA A 37 -1.58 -34.23 5.84
C ALA A 37 -2.18 -33.63 7.13
N LEU A 38 -3.50 -33.65 7.32
CA LEU A 38 -4.13 -32.99 8.48
C LEU A 38 -3.73 -33.61 9.82
N SER A 39 -3.56 -34.93 9.85
CA SER A 39 -3.21 -35.67 11.09
C SER A 39 -1.73 -35.59 11.41
N ASP A 40 -0.87 -35.69 10.38
CA ASP A 40 0.59 -35.66 10.51
C ASP A 40 1.23 -34.97 9.29
N PRO A 41 1.34 -33.62 9.31
CA PRO A 41 1.97 -32.87 8.23
C PRO A 41 3.46 -33.21 8.05
N GLU A 42 4.16 -33.57 9.13
CA GLU A 42 5.60 -33.85 9.09
C GLU A 42 5.87 -35.17 8.35
N LEU A 43 5.05 -36.21 8.61
CA LEU A 43 5.12 -37.45 7.83
C LEU A 43 4.82 -37.21 6.36
N CYS A 44 3.77 -36.43 6.05
CA CYS A 44 3.43 -36.09 4.67
C CYS A 44 4.55 -35.33 3.95
N ALA A 45 5.27 -34.45 4.66
CA ALA A 45 6.44 -33.75 4.12
C ALA A 45 7.62 -34.67 3.78
N ILE A 46 7.77 -35.79 4.49
CA ILE A 46 8.78 -36.81 4.19
C ILE A 46 8.38 -37.62 2.95
N GLU A 47 7.09 -37.99 2.84
CA GLU A 47 6.57 -38.82 1.75
C GLU A 47 6.35 -38.05 0.44
N SER A 48 6.01 -36.77 0.53
CA SER A 48 5.78 -35.88 -0.60
C SER A 48 6.74 -34.68 -0.55
N PRO A 49 7.85 -34.72 -1.31
CA PRO A 49 8.84 -33.65 -1.32
C PRO A 49 8.28 -32.27 -1.71
N PHE A 50 7.29 -32.22 -2.60
CA PHE A 50 6.66 -30.95 -2.99
C PHE A 50 5.77 -30.40 -1.88
N PHE A 51 4.98 -31.25 -1.20
CA PHE A 51 4.28 -30.84 0.01
C PHE A 51 5.26 -30.35 1.08
N GLY A 52 6.37 -31.06 1.29
CA GLY A 52 7.40 -30.66 2.26
C GLY A 52 7.98 -29.27 1.96
N LEU A 53 8.19 -28.93 0.68
CA LEU A 53 8.60 -27.59 0.27
C LEU A 53 7.52 -26.54 0.62
N GLN A 54 6.27 -26.76 0.20
CA GLN A 54 5.16 -25.84 0.49
C GLN A 54 4.96 -25.67 2.02
N TYR A 55 5.01 -26.78 2.75
CA TYR A 55 4.87 -26.81 4.20
C TYR A 55 5.99 -26.03 4.90
N ALA A 56 7.24 -26.16 4.43
CA ALA A 56 8.36 -25.41 4.97
C ALA A 56 8.18 -23.88 4.80
N TYR A 57 7.70 -23.42 3.64
CA TYR A 57 7.39 -22.00 3.41
C TYR A 57 6.36 -21.48 4.42
N ILE A 58 5.21 -22.15 4.53
CA ILE A 58 4.12 -21.71 5.40
C ILE A 58 4.50 -21.79 6.88
N LYS A 59 5.21 -22.84 7.29
CA LYS A 59 5.71 -23.00 8.66
C LYS A 59 6.70 -21.88 9.01
N GLY A 60 7.59 -21.51 8.09
CA GLY A 60 8.49 -20.37 8.26
C GLY A 60 7.76 -19.05 8.46
N LEU A 61 6.69 -18.79 7.69
CA LEU A 61 5.84 -17.61 7.87
C LEU A 61 5.15 -17.61 9.24
N HIS A 62 4.64 -18.76 9.68
CA HIS A 62 4.03 -18.88 11.01
C HIS A 62 5.03 -18.63 12.14
N GLU A 63 6.24 -19.18 12.03
CA GLU A 63 7.32 -18.95 13.01
C GLU A 63 7.75 -17.47 13.08
N GLN A 64 7.63 -16.72 11.97
CA GLN A 64 7.87 -15.28 11.91
C GLN A 64 6.67 -14.41 12.32
N GLY A 65 5.51 -15.03 12.59
CA GLY A 65 4.28 -14.32 12.94
C GLY A 65 3.51 -13.74 11.75
N TYR A 66 3.86 -14.13 10.52
CA TYR A 66 3.19 -13.69 9.29
C TYR A 66 2.05 -14.62 8.84
N ALA A 67 1.92 -15.79 9.47
CA ALA A 67 0.82 -16.71 9.24
C ALA A 67 0.24 -17.19 10.57
N THR A 68 -1.06 -17.43 10.60
CA THR A 68 -1.77 -17.99 11.76
C THR A 68 -2.25 -19.39 11.43
N LYS A 69 -2.04 -20.35 12.34
CA LYS A 69 -2.55 -21.71 12.16
C LYS A 69 -4.08 -21.74 12.31
N ASN A 70 -4.76 -22.42 11.39
CA ASN A 70 -6.20 -22.63 11.42
C ASN A 70 -6.53 -24.14 11.47
N LEU A 71 -7.82 -24.52 11.32
CA LEU A 71 -8.27 -25.90 11.48
C LEU A 71 -7.72 -26.87 10.42
N ASN A 72 -7.44 -26.39 9.21
CA ASN A 72 -7.06 -27.21 8.07
C ASN A 72 -5.78 -26.74 7.38
N GLY A 73 -4.97 -25.92 8.06
CA GLY A 73 -3.72 -25.38 7.53
C GLY A 73 -3.37 -24.04 8.19
N PHE A 74 -3.15 -23.02 7.37
CA PHE A 74 -2.69 -21.69 7.83
C PHE A 74 -3.36 -20.56 7.04
N THR A 75 -3.49 -19.40 7.66
CA THR A 75 -3.96 -18.17 7.02
C THR A 75 -2.81 -17.16 7.03
N VAL A 76 -2.47 -16.63 5.85
CA VAL A 76 -1.52 -15.52 5.68
C VAL A 76 -2.34 -14.26 5.40
N LEU A 77 -2.18 -13.19 6.19
CA LEU A 77 -2.99 -11.99 5.98
C LEU A 77 -2.55 -11.26 4.72
N SER A 78 -3.48 -10.51 4.12
CA SER A 78 -3.26 -9.82 2.84
C SER A 78 -2.04 -8.90 2.88
N GLU A 79 -1.86 -8.16 3.98
CA GLU A 79 -0.74 -7.22 4.16
C GLU A 79 0.63 -7.91 4.25
N GLN A 80 0.71 -9.17 4.70
CA GLN A 80 1.95 -9.93 4.65
C GLN A 80 2.14 -10.64 3.31
N LEU A 81 1.06 -11.15 2.69
CA LEU A 81 1.18 -11.89 1.43
C LEU A 81 1.76 -11.03 0.30
N VAL A 82 1.41 -9.75 0.24
CA VAL A 82 1.89 -8.81 -0.79
C VAL A 82 3.39 -8.54 -0.71
N GLU A 83 4.02 -8.80 0.44
CA GLU A 83 5.47 -8.66 0.67
C GLU A 83 6.26 -9.92 0.24
N LEU A 84 5.58 -11.03 -0.07
CA LEU A 84 6.24 -12.29 -0.41
C LEU A 84 6.82 -12.27 -1.83
N ASP A 85 7.90 -13.04 -2.00
CA ASP A 85 8.66 -13.10 -3.24
C ASP A 85 7.97 -13.90 -4.36
N ASP A 86 8.48 -13.75 -5.58
CA ASP A 86 7.96 -14.44 -6.75
C ASP A 86 8.06 -15.97 -6.64
N ASP A 87 9.00 -16.49 -5.85
CA ASP A 87 9.20 -17.92 -5.65
C ASP A 87 8.04 -18.51 -4.83
N PHE A 88 7.61 -17.83 -3.76
CA PHE A 88 6.42 -18.22 -3.02
C PHE A 88 5.19 -18.29 -3.94
N PHE A 89 4.95 -17.25 -4.75
CA PHE A 89 3.82 -17.25 -5.68
C PHE A 89 3.90 -18.36 -6.73
N GLN A 90 5.11 -18.74 -7.19
CA GLN A 90 5.29 -19.89 -8.08
C GLN A 90 5.01 -21.22 -7.39
N VAL A 91 5.50 -21.41 -6.16
CA VAL A 91 5.35 -22.66 -5.39
C VAL A 91 3.90 -22.97 -5.06
N PHE A 92 3.07 -21.95 -4.86
CA PHE A 92 1.64 -22.09 -4.57
C PHE A 92 0.73 -21.88 -5.78
N GLU A 93 1.29 -21.73 -6.99
CA GLU A 93 0.53 -21.44 -8.22
C GLU A 93 -0.44 -20.25 -8.03
N LEU A 94 -0.02 -19.22 -7.30
CA LEU A 94 -0.82 -18.04 -7.02
C LEU A 94 -0.89 -17.10 -8.25
N PRO A 95 -1.91 -16.24 -8.33
CA PRO A 95 -2.08 -15.31 -9.45
C PRO A 95 -0.85 -14.46 -9.75
N GLY A 96 -0.59 -14.23 -11.05
CA GLY A 96 0.51 -13.38 -11.54
C GLY A 96 0.27 -11.89 -11.30
N ARG A 97 1.27 -11.05 -11.59
CA ARG A 97 1.14 -9.59 -11.46
C ARG A 97 0.22 -9.03 -12.54
N PHE A 98 -0.42 -7.90 -12.24
CA PHE A 98 -1.11 -7.13 -13.25
C PHE A 98 -0.12 -6.63 -14.32
N PRO A 99 -0.29 -6.98 -15.61
CA PRO A 99 0.70 -6.68 -16.65
C PRO A 99 0.63 -5.25 -17.18
N GLY A 100 -0.39 -4.49 -16.76
CA GLY A 100 -0.66 -3.14 -17.25
C GLY A 100 -0.04 -2.04 -16.40
N LYS A 101 -0.66 -0.86 -16.50
CA LYS A 101 -0.36 0.31 -15.66
C LYS A 101 -1.66 0.86 -15.08
N TYR A 102 -1.52 1.75 -14.11
CA TYR A 102 -2.65 2.38 -13.43
C TYR A 102 -2.76 3.85 -13.83
N MET A 103 -3.97 4.39 -13.84
CA MET A 103 -4.21 5.82 -14.05
C MET A 103 -5.20 6.32 -12.99
N ALA A 104 -4.75 7.25 -12.14
CA ALA A 104 -5.65 7.91 -11.21
C ALA A 104 -6.51 8.94 -11.95
N ARG A 105 -7.81 8.87 -11.72
CA ARG A 105 -8.82 9.79 -12.25
C ARG A 105 -9.45 10.54 -11.08
N PHE A 106 -9.30 11.86 -11.11
CA PHE A 106 -9.75 12.77 -10.07
C PHE A 106 -10.95 13.56 -10.57
N GLU A 107 -11.99 13.66 -9.75
CA GLU A 107 -13.18 14.47 -10.03
C GLU A 107 -13.42 15.45 -8.89
N GLY A 108 -13.75 16.70 -9.21
CA GLY A 108 -13.86 17.79 -8.24
C GLY A 108 -12.51 18.41 -7.86
N SER A 109 -12.54 19.33 -6.89
CA SER A 109 -11.35 19.98 -6.32
C SER A 109 -11.10 19.42 -4.92
N THR A 110 -9.83 19.32 -4.51
CA THR A 110 -9.46 18.84 -3.16
C THR A 110 -10.11 19.65 -2.05
N GLY A 111 -10.44 20.92 -2.28
CA GLY A 111 -11.17 21.76 -1.31
C GLY A 111 -12.65 21.45 -1.15
N GLN A 112 -13.20 20.46 -1.88
CA GLN A 112 -14.63 20.15 -1.89
C GLN A 112 -14.90 18.74 -1.38
N ALA A 113 -15.98 18.58 -0.60
CA ALA A 113 -16.45 17.27 -0.13
C ALA A 113 -16.83 16.30 -1.26
N ALA A 114 -17.15 16.83 -2.44
CA ALA A 114 -17.46 16.04 -3.64
C ALA A 114 -16.21 15.50 -4.36
N PHE A 115 -15.00 15.76 -3.85
CA PHE A 115 -13.77 15.20 -4.40
C PHE A 115 -13.83 13.67 -4.39
N THR A 116 -13.51 13.07 -5.53
CA THR A 116 -13.39 11.61 -5.65
C THR A 116 -12.16 11.23 -6.43
N VAL A 117 -11.62 10.07 -6.09
CA VAL A 117 -10.48 9.45 -6.76
C VAL A 117 -10.90 8.06 -7.19
N ASN A 118 -10.57 7.70 -8.42
CA ASN A 118 -10.71 6.34 -8.94
C ASN A 118 -9.37 5.93 -9.58
N ILE A 119 -9.08 4.63 -9.64
CA ILE A 119 -7.90 4.13 -10.34
C ILE A 119 -8.38 3.27 -11.51
N ASP A 120 -8.07 3.69 -12.73
CA ASP A 120 -8.36 2.93 -13.93
C ASP A 120 -7.19 1.99 -14.25
N LEU A 121 -7.50 0.73 -14.58
CA LEU A 121 -6.49 -0.23 -15.02
C LEU A 121 -6.31 -0.13 -16.53
N ILE A 122 -5.08 0.13 -16.97
CA ILE A 122 -4.74 0.33 -18.38
C ILE A 122 -3.96 -0.88 -18.89
N PHE A 123 -4.56 -1.59 -19.84
CA PHE A 123 -3.91 -2.65 -20.60
C PHE A 123 -3.23 -2.08 -21.86
N ALA A 124 -2.27 -2.82 -22.41
CA ALA A 124 -1.57 -2.39 -23.63
C ALA A 124 -2.53 -2.23 -24.82
N ASP A 125 -3.44 -3.19 -25.02
CA ASP A 125 -4.28 -3.29 -26.21
C ASP A 125 -5.78 -3.42 -25.88
N SER A 126 -6.22 -2.92 -24.72
CA SER A 126 -7.63 -2.99 -24.32
C SER A 126 -8.10 -1.68 -23.68
N PRO A 127 -9.41 -1.37 -23.77
CA PRO A 127 -9.97 -0.23 -23.06
C PRO A 127 -9.65 -0.29 -21.56
N PRO A 128 -9.54 0.87 -20.89
CA PRO A 128 -9.36 0.92 -19.44
C PRO A 128 -10.43 0.11 -18.72
N ALA A 129 -10.03 -0.76 -17.79
CA ALA A 129 -10.95 -1.41 -16.89
C ALA A 129 -11.21 -0.51 -15.68
N THR A 130 -12.46 -0.08 -15.54
CA THR A 130 -12.94 0.80 -14.44
C THR A 130 -13.74 0.03 -13.40
N LYS A 131 -13.98 -1.27 -13.63
CA LYS A 131 -14.71 -2.16 -12.73
C LYS A 131 -13.80 -3.30 -12.30
N TYR A 132 -13.41 -3.27 -11.04
CA TYR A 132 -12.61 -4.27 -10.37
C TYR A 132 -12.92 -4.21 -8.88
N VAL A 133 -12.49 -5.22 -8.14
CA VAL A 133 -12.52 -5.21 -6.68
C VAL A 133 -11.20 -5.71 -6.12
N MET A 134 -10.82 -5.21 -4.95
CA MET A 134 -9.82 -5.89 -4.12
C MET A 134 -10.48 -7.12 -3.50
N TYR A 135 -9.88 -8.28 -3.69
CA TYR A 135 -10.35 -9.57 -3.20
C TYR A 135 -9.19 -10.22 -2.43
N GLY A 136 -9.13 -9.95 -1.12
CA GLY A 136 -7.91 -10.17 -0.35
C GLY A 136 -6.73 -9.41 -0.97
N PRO A 137 -5.54 -10.03 -1.11
CA PRO A 137 -4.35 -9.42 -1.71
C PRO A 137 -4.35 -9.47 -3.25
N PHE A 138 -5.51 -9.70 -3.87
CA PHE A 138 -5.64 -9.80 -5.31
C PHE A 138 -6.57 -8.72 -5.87
N LEU A 139 -6.23 -8.25 -7.05
CA LEU A 139 -7.05 -7.43 -7.90
C LEU A 139 -7.90 -8.35 -8.78
N LYS A 140 -9.23 -8.31 -8.61
CA LYS A 140 -10.17 -9.17 -9.32
C LYS A 140 -10.89 -8.40 -10.43
N LEU A 141 -10.73 -8.89 -11.66
CA LEU A 141 -11.43 -8.41 -12.84
C LEU A 141 -12.38 -9.53 -13.32
N GLY A 142 -13.69 -9.33 -13.20
CA GLY A 142 -14.65 -10.38 -13.55
C GLY A 142 -14.57 -11.63 -12.66
N ALA A 143 -14.96 -12.79 -13.18
CA ALA A 143 -15.10 -14.02 -12.41
C ALA A 143 -13.75 -14.74 -12.18
N ASP A 144 -12.95 -14.85 -13.24
CA ASP A 144 -11.79 -15.75 -13.30
C ASP A 144 -10.44 -15.01 -13.46
N GLU A 145 -10.44 -13.67 -13.54
CA GLU A 145 -9.19 -12.90 -13.67
C GLU A 145 -8.79 -12.33 -12.30
N LEU A 146 -7.70 -12.88 -11.76
CA LEU A 146 -7.06 -12.43 -10.53
C LEU A 146 -5.63 -12.01 -10.85
N TYR A 147 -5.19 -10.92 -10.24
CA TYR A 147 -3.81 -10.45 -10.31
C TYR A 147 -3.32 -10.14 -8.91
N ARG A 148 -2.14 -10.60 -8.53
CA ARG A 148 -1.52 -10.17 -7.27
C ARG A 148 -1.09 -8.72 -7.36
N VAL A 149 -1.22 -8.02 -6.23
CA VAL A 149 -0.68 -6.68 -6.05
C VAL A 149 0.64 -6.74 -5.29
N ASN A 150 1.49 -5.75 -5.52
CA ASN A 150 2.71 -5.53 -4.73
C ASN A 150 2.43 -4.62 -3.51
N PRO A 151 3.40 -4.39 -2.61
CA PRO A 151 3.19 -3.57 -1.41
C PRO A 151 2.73 -2.14 -1.70
N ALA A 152 3.30 -1.50 -2.71
CA ALA A 152 2.94 -0.13 -3.09
C ALA A 152 1.53 -0.05 -3.67
N GLU A 153 1.14 -1.03 -4.50
CA GLU A 153 -0.23 -1.16 -5.01
C GLU A 153 -1.23 -1.44 -3.88
N TRP A 154 -0.89 -2.33 -2.94
CA TRP A 154 -1.71 -2.64 -1.77
C TRP A 154 -1.97 -1.41 -0.91
N GLN A 155 -0.92 -0.62 -0.62
CA GLN A 155 -1.03 0.63 0.11
C GLN A 155 -1.93 1.64 -0.62
N ALA A 156 -1.78 1.79 -1.95
CA ALA A 156 -2.63 2.67 -2.75
C ALA A 156 -4.11 2.27 -2.70
N PHE A 157 -4.42 1.00 -2.93
CA PHE A 157 -5.81 0.52 -2.94
C PHE A 157 -6.45 0.54 -1.55
N THR A 158 -5.67 0.27 -0.51
CA THR A 158 -6.14 0.40 0.87
C THR A 158 -6.43 1.86 1.23
N ALA A 159 -5.56 2.79 0.84
CA ALA A 159 -5.80 4.22 1.02
C ALA A 159 -7.04 4.68 0.24
N LEU A 160 -7.20 4.21 -1.00
CA LEU A 160 -8.36 4.50 -1.85
C LEU A 160 -9.67 4.05 -1.19
N ASN A 161 -9.71 2.81 -0.68
CA ASN A 161 -10.90 2.28 -0.01
C ASN A 161 -11.22 3.08 1.25
N LYS A 162 -10.21 3.38 2.09
CA LYS A 162 -10.40 4.20 3.30
C LYS A 162 -10.94 5.59 2.98
N HIS A 163 -10.44 6.23 1.92
CA HIS A 163 -10.95 7.55 1.49
C HIS A 163 -12.37 7.46 0.94
N ALA A 164 -12.69 6.42 0.16
CA ALA A 164 -14.03 6.21 -0.38
C ALA A 164 -15.08 5.98 0.72
N GLU A 165 -14.70 5.34 1.83
CA GLU A 165 -15.54 5.12 3.01
C GLU A 165 -15.77 6.38 3.86
N LEU A 166 -15.02 7.47 3.64
CA LEU A 166 -15.27 8.73 4.34
C LEU A 166 -16.65 9.30 3.97
N GLU A 167 -17.42 9.64 5.00
CA GLU A 167 -18.63 10.43 4.86
C GLU A 167 -18.32 11.81 4.25
N PRO A 168 -19.24 12.43 3.50
CA PRO A 168 -19.00 13.73 2.87
C PRO A 168 -18.53 14.82 3.83
N SER A 169 -18.99 14.81 5.10
CA SER A 169 -18.56 15.76 6.13
C SER A 169 -17.11 15.55 6.61
N ALA A 170 -16.58 14.34 6.46
CA ALA A 170 -15.21 13.98 6.81
C ALA A 170 -14.22 14.18 5.65
N ARG A 171 -14.70 14.36 4.42
CA ARG A 171 -13.88 14.66 3.23
C ARG A 171 -13.42 16.11 3.20
N SER A 172 -12.59 16.46 4.19
CA SER A 172 -11.95 17.76 4.30
C SER A 172 -10.89 17.94 3.21
N GLU A 173 -10.43 19.17 3.03
CA GLU A 173 -9.32 19.43 2.11
C GLU A 173 -8.05 18.67 2.49
N TYR A 174 -7.81 18.51 3.79
CA TYR A 174 -6.70 17.72 4.30
C TYR A 174 -6.82 16.26 3.88
N GLU A 175 -7.97 15.60 4.12
CA GLU A 175 -8.17 14.19 3.76
C GLU A 175 -8.03 13.96 2.25
N ASN A 176 -8.54 14.90 1.45
CA ASN A 176 -8.46 14.82 0.00
C ASN A 176 -7.01 14.93 -0.50
N ASN A 177 -6.22 15.85 0.06
CA ASN A 177 -4.80 15.94 -0.26
C ASN A 177 -4.00 14.77 0.33
N TRP A 178 -4.39 14.25 1.50
CA TRP A 178 -3.80 13.06 2.09
C TRP A 178 -3.95 11.85 1.16
N MET A 179 -5.12 11.66 0.56
CA MET A 179 -5.33 10.61 -0.45
C MET A 179 -4.40 10.78 -1.66
N VAL A 180 -4.22 12.00 -2.17
CA VAL A 180 -3.27 12.28 -3.27
C VAL A 180 -1.84 11.96 -2.84
N PHE A 181 -1.45 12.35 -1.63
CA PHE A 181 -0.13 12.04 -1.06
C PHE A 181 0.09 10.53 -0.95
N GLN A 182 -0.90 9.75 -0.51
CA GLN A 182 -0.82 8.29 -0.46
C GLN A 182 -0.56 7.68 -1.85
N LEU A 183 -1.14 8.21 -2.92
CA LEU A 183 -0.84 7.76 -4.29
C LEU A 183 0.56 8.18 -4.76
N GLN A 184 1.08 9.33 -4.32
CA GLN A 184 2.46 9.72 -4.61
C GLN A 184 3.46 8.79 -3.93
N ILE A 185 3.20 8.39 -2.68
CA ILE A 185 4.00 7.40 -1.97
C ILE A 185 3.95 6.04 -2.69
N ALA A 186 2.77 5.58 -3.11
CA ALA A 186 2.65 4.36 -3.91
C ALA A 186 3.49 4.42 -5.20
N LYS A 187 3.39 5.55 -5.92
CA LYS A 187 4.16 5.78 -7.15
C LYS A 187 5.66 5.74 -6.90
N GLN A 188 6.13 6.40 -5.84
CA GLN A 188 7.54 6.37 -5.42
C GLN A 188 7.98 4.97 -4.98
N GLY A 189 7.09 4.20 -4.36
CA GLY A 189 7.28 2.81 -3.95
C GLY A 189 7.26 1.79 -5.09
N GLY A 190 7.05 2.21 -6.34
CA GLY A 190 7.13 1.36 -7.53
C GLY A 190 5.79 1.00 -8.17
N MET A 191 4.67 1.53 -7.69
CA MET A 191 3.39 1.42 -8.40
C MET A 191 3.46 2.21 -9.71
N ASN A 192 3.20 1.53 -10.83
CA ASN A 192 3.18 2.18 -12.15
C ASN A 192 1.87 2.95 -12.38
N ILE A 193 1.69 4.05 -11.64
CA ILE A 193 0.48 4.89 -11.67
C ILE A 193 0.77 6.30 -12.20
N GLY A 194 -0.09 6.78 -13.11
CA GLY A 194 -0.15 8.20 -13.49
C GLY A 194 -1.10 8.99 -12.58
N LEU A 195 -0.72 10.18 -12.14
CA LEU A 195 -1.52 11.02 -11.23
C LEU A 195 -2.13 12.25 -11.93
N ALA A 196 -2.16 12.25 -13.26
CA ALA A 196 -2.71 13.31 -14.08
C ALA A 196 -2.13 14.69 -13.70
N HIS A 197 -2.97 15.64 -13.27
CA HIS A 197 -2.50 16.99 -12.91
C HIS A 197 -1.71 17.02 -11.60
N PHE A 198 -1.82 16.00 -10.75
CA PHE A 198 -1.05 15.86 -9.51
C PHE A 198 0.36 15.28 -9.73
N ASP A 199 0.73 14.89 -10.95
CA ASP A 199 2.11 14.48 -11.25
C ASP A 199 3.12 15.64 -11.09
N ASN A 200 2.65 16.89 -11.15
CA ASN A 200 3.49 18.09 -11.05
C ASN A 200 3.36 18.83 -9.70
N LEU A 201 2.47 18.39 -8.82
CA LEU A 201 2.30 18.93 -7.47
C LEU A 201 3.12 18.08 -6.51
N GLU A 202 3.91 18.68 -5.63
CA GLU A 202 4.62 17.91 -4.60
C GLU A 202 3.83 17.97 -3.30
N LEU A 203 3.38 16.82 -2.79
CA LEU A 203 2.86 16.75 -1.44
C LEU A 203 3.93 16.16 -0.51
N ALA A 204 4.11 16.81 0.64
CA ALA A 204 5.04 16.36 1.65
C ALA A 204 4.32 16.22 2.99
N HIS A 205 4.60 15.12 3.67
CA HIS A 205 4.24 14.93 5.07
C HIS A 205 5.55 14.78 5.86
N PRO A 206 5.97 15.81 6.61
CA PRO A 206 7.26 15.81 7.28
C PRO A 206 7.26 14.85 8.48
N GLU A 207 8.30 14.02 8.59
CA GLU A 207 8.49 13.14 9.75
C GLU A 207 8.58 13.92 11.06
N SER A 208 9.23 15.09 11.03
CA SER A 208 9.41 15.99 12.16
C SER A 208 9.40 17.47 11.74
N VAL A 209 9.16 18.35 12.72
CA VAL A 209 9.28 19.81 12.57
C VAL A 209 10.60 20.25 13.19
N GLY A 210 11.46 20.88 12.39
CA GLY A 210 12.74 21.45 12.85
C GLY A 210 12.67 22.96 13.06
N VAL A 211 13.71 23.54 13.67
CA VAL A 211 13.83 24.99 13.89
C VAL A 211 15.00 25.56 13.11
N SER A 212 14.76 26.63 12.36
CA SER A 212 15.78 27.50 11.77
C SER A 212 15.94 28.76 12.60
N VAL A 213 17.19 29.20 12.77
CA VAL A 213 17.53 30.43 13.51
C VAL A 213 18.19 31.43 12.56
N GLU A 214 17.68 32.66 12.52
CA GLU A 214 18.26 33.76 11.77
C GLU A 214 18.53 34.95 12.69
N GLN A 215 19.76 35.46 12.69
CA GLN A 215 20.08 36.67 13.45
C GLN A 215 19.67 37.92 12.64
N LEU A 216 18.81 38.74 13.24
CA LEU A 216 18.34 40.00 12.68
C LEU A 216 19.41 41.10 12.80
N ALA A 217 19.27 42.15 12.00
CA ALA A 217 20.23 43.26 11.96
C ALA A 217 20.37 44.02 13.30
N ASN A 218 19.37 43.91 14.19
CA ASN A 218 19.39 44.48 15.54
C ASN A 218 20.03 43.56 16.58
N GLY A 219 20.47 42.35 16.19
CA GLY A 219 21.08 41.35 17.05
C GLY A 219 20.10 40.30 17.60
N ASP A 220 18.79 40.48 17.44
CA ASP A 220 17.77 39.52 17.87
C ASP A 220 17.81 38.24 17.05
N LEU A 221 17.27 37.15 17.60
CA LEU A 221 17.13 35.88 16.89
C LEU A 221 15.68 35.69 16.45
N ALA A 222 15.47 35.48 15.16
CA ALA A 222 14.21 35.05 14.59
C ALA A 222 14.21 33.52 14.43
N LEU A 223 13.30 32.85 15.12
CA LEU A 223 13.05 31.42 14.97
C LEU A 223 12.01 31.18 13.88
N SER A 224 12.14 30.09 13.14
CA SER A 224 11.13 29.67 12.16
C SER A 224 11.10 28.16 12.01
N PRO A 225 9.90 27.57 11.88
CA PRO A 225 9.76 26.15 11.65
C PRO A 225 10.30 25.75 10.28
N THR A 226 10.72 24.49 10.18
CA THR A 226 11.19 23.85 8.95
C THR A 226 10.55 22.47 8.83
N TYR A 227 10.21 22.07 7.60
CA TYR A 227 9.44 20.84 7.31
C TYR A 227 10.26 19.86 6.47
N GLY A 228 11.55 19.76 6.78
CA GLY A 228 12.51 18.95 6.02
C GLY A 228 13.14 19.69 4.83
N ALA A 229 13.84 18.92 4.00
CA ALA A 229 14.61 19.46 2.89
C ALA A 229 13.73 19.96 1.72
N GLY A 230 14.25 20.93 0.97
CA GLY A 230 13.66 21.38 -0.30
C GLY A 230 12.64 22.51 -0.21
N ILE A 231 12.40 23.08 0.97
CA ILE A 231 11.59 24.30 1.13
C ILE A 231 12.45 25.40 1.74
N ALA A 232 12.54 26.55 1.07
CA ALA A 232 13.29 27.67 1.62
C ALA A 232 12.55 28.28 2.82
N VAL A 233 13.29 28.58 3.89
CA VAL A 233 12.75 29.17 5.13
C VAL A 233 12.00 30.48 4.85
N ALA A 234 12.48 31.30 3.92
CA ALA A 234 11.81 32.52 3.51
C ALA A 234 10.41 32.27 2.91
N ASP A 235 10.27 31.19 2.12
CA ASP A 235 8.97 30.82 1.56
C ASP A 235 8.02 30.33 2.67
N ILE A 236 8.53 29.55 3.64
CA ILE A 236 7.76 29.09 4.82
C ILE A 236 7.25 30.29 5.62
N LYS A 237 8.15 31.21 6.00
CA LYS A 237 7.82 32.44 6.76
C LYS A 237 6.65 33.21 6.13
N SER A 238 6.65 33.35 4.80
CA SER A 238 5.60 34.08 4.08
C SER A 238 4.22 33.41 4.15
N ARG A 239 4.16 32.13 4.54
CA ARG A 239 2.95 31.31 4.55
C ARG A 239 2.50 30.85 5.93
N LEU A 240 3.27 31.08 6.99
CA LEU A 240 2.89 30.68 8.36
C LEU A 240 1.54 31.25 8.80
N GLY A 241 1.13 32.41 8.28
CA GLY A 241 -0.21 32.95 8.52
C GLY A 241 -1.37 32.11 7.97
N GLN A 242 -1.10 31.03 7.21
CA GLN A 242 -2.11 30.03 6.81
C GLN A 242 -2.48 29.10 7.97
N ILE A 243 -1.63 28.99 8.99
CA ILE A 243 -1.91 28.20 10.19
C ILE A 243 -2.90 29.02 11.01
N ALA A 244 -4.18 28.65 10.90
CA ALA A 244 -5.24 29.24 11.70
C ALA A 244 -5.38 28.44 13.00
N GLY A 245 -5.50 29.14 14.13
CA GLY A 245 -5.70 28.50 15.42
C GLY A 245 -7.07 27.80 15.49
N GLY A 246 -7.10 26.59 16.04
CA GLY A 246 -8.33 25.83 16.32
C GLY A 246 -8.67 24.70 15.34
N GLU A 247 -7.81 24.41 14.37
CA GLU A 247 -7.90 23.20 13.54
C GLU A 247 -6.86 22.17 14.00
N ASP A 248 -7.19 20.88 13.93
CA ASP A 248 -6.26 19.80 14.32
C ASP A 248 -5.32 19.39 13.17
N ARG A 249 -5.53 19.90 11.96
CA ARG A 249 -4.73 19.57 10.75
C ARG A 249 -4.67 20.78 9.82
N CYS A 250 -3.57 20.94 9.11
CA CYS A 250 -3.36 22.09 8.22
C CYS A 250 -2.60 21.71 6.95
N ILE A 251 -2.85 22.46 5.86
CA ILE A 251 -2.07 22.39 4.62
C ILE A 251 -1.34 23.71 4.42
N LEU A 252 -0.02 23.68 4.56
CA LEU A 252 0.82 24.82 4.23
C LEU A 252 1.18 24.79 2.74
N ARG A 253 0.66 25.74 1.97
CA ARG A 253 0.91 25.83 0.53
C ARG A 253 2.09 26.73 0.24
N VAL A 254 3.18 26.12 -0.21
CA VAL A 254 4.45 26.80 -0.51
C VAL A 254 4.83 26.55 -1.97
N LYS A 255 4.54 27.52 -2.84
CA LYS A 255 4.72 27.41 -4.30
C LYS A 255 3.94 26.20 -4.85
N ASN A 256 4.62 25.24 -5.48
CA ASN A 256 4.04 23.99 -6.00
C ASN A 256 4.18 22.82 -5.02
N LYS A 257 4.41 23.10 -3.73
CA LYS A 257 4.56 22.11 -2.68
C LYS A 257 3.54 22.32 -1.58
N PHE A 258 2.81 21.27 -1.23
CA PHE A 258 1.82 21.28 -0.14
C PHE A 258 2.40 20.46 1.01
N VAL A 259 2.57 21.10 2.16
CA VAL A 259 3.02 20.43 3.38
C VAL A 259 1.79 20.07 4.22
N LEU A 260 1.58 18.78 4.41
CA LEU A 260 0.48 18.22 5.19
C LEU A 260 0.91 18.09 6.64
N LEU A 261 0.37 18.94 7.51
CA LEU A 261 0.61 18.95 8.94
C LEU A 261 -0.56 18.27 9.64
N ASP A 262 -0.29 17.12 10.25
CA ASP A 262 -1.22 16.51 11.21
C ASP A 262 -1.19 17.25 12.55
N GLU A 263 -1.96 16.76 13.52
CA GLU A 263 -2.09 17.37 14.83
C GLU A 263 -0.75 17.53 15.57
N ASP A 264 0.10 16.52 15.52
CA ASP A 264 1.40 16.53 16.21
C ASP A 264 2.35 17.55 15.57
N ARG A 265 2.42 17.58 14.23
CA ARG A 265 3.30 18.52 13.51
C ARG A 265 2.77 19.95 13.58
N LEU A 266 1.45 20.12 13.68
CA LEU A 266 0.82 21.43 13.84
C LEU A 266 1.16 22.01 15.22
N LYS A 267 0.96 21.24 16.29
CA LYS A 267 1.34 21.65 17.65
C LYS A 267 2.83 21.99 17.76
N ALA A 268 3.70 21.14 17.20
CA ALA A 268 5.13 21.41 17.17
C ALA A 268 5.49 22.70 16.40
N THR A 269 4.68 23.08 15.40
CA THR A 269 4.85 24.35 14.70
C THR A 269 4.43 25.54 15.56
N GLU A 270 3.32 25.43 16.29
CA GLU A 270 2.79 26.50 17.15
C GLU A 270 3.68 26.79 18.38
N GLU A 271 4.52 25.83 18.79
CA GLU A 271 5.49 26.01 19.87
C GLU A 271 6.72 26.86 19.49
N ILE A 272 6.97 27.09 18.18
CA ILE A 272 8.14 27.79 17.65
C ILE A 272 7.83 29.27 17.39
#